data_AF-A0A7R9DNB3-F1
#
_entry.id   AF-A0A7R9DNB3-F1
#
_cell.length_a   1.000
_cell.length_b   1.000
_cell.length_c   1.000
_cell.angle_alpha   90.00
_cell.angle_beta   90.00
_cell.angle_gamma   90.00
#
_symmetry.space_group_name_H-M   'P 1'
#
loop_
_entity.id
_entity.type
_entity.pdbx_description
1 polymer ?
#
loop_
_entity_poly.entity_id
_entity_poly.type
_entity_poly.pdbx_seq_one_letter_code
_entity_poly.pdbx_strand_id
1 'polypeptide(L)'
;MKDCRPECTSSDPAAHVDNEMYLSRSLEKLGGNALNKDQEPDIGAAFIKFAVVTKELSALMKTLMQNINNIVMFPLENLLKGDLRTKGDLKRPFDKAWKEYEAKYAKIEKEKKQQAKEAGLIRTEVTSAEIADEMEKERRVFQLQMCEVRGHLKFEI
;
A
#
# COMPACT_ATOMS: atom_id res chain seq x y z
N MET A 1 0.89 23.79 -33.78
CA MET A 1 1.02 22.35 -33.47
C MET A 1 2.07 22.24 -32.37
N LYS A 2 1.63 21.80 -31.18
CA LYS A 2 2.40 21.54 -29.95
C LYS A 2 2.92 22.76 -29.19
N ASP A 3 2.01 23.39 -28.46
CA ASP A 3 2.31 23.91 -27.13
C ASP A 3 2.97 22.80 -26.29
N CYS A 4 4.25 23.01 -25.97
CA CYS A 4 4.95 22.24 -24.94
C CYS A 4 5.34 23.24 -23.86
N ARG A 5 4.32 23.78 -23.18
CA ARG A 5 4.51 24.38 -21.86
C ARG A 5 4.60 23.20 -20.89
N PRO A 6 5.73 22.95 -20.20
CA PRO A 6 5.73 21.99 -19.12
C PRO A 6 4.86 22.61 -18.03
N GLU A 7 3.71 21.99 -17.77
CA GLU A 7 2.99 22.23 -16.53
C GLU A 7 3.96 21.84 -15.41
N CYS A 8 4.45 22.85 -14.69
CA CYS A 8 5.09 22.69 -13.39
C CYS A 8 4.06 22.09 -12.44
N THR A 9 3.86 20.78 -12.51
CA THR A 9 3.25 20.01 -11.43
C THR A 9 4.33 19.85 -10.36
N SER A 10 4.24 20.73 -9.37
CA SER A 10 5.10 20.82 -8.21
C SER A 10 4.94 19.58 -7.30
N SER A 11 5.54 18.44 -7.63
CA SER A 11 5.75 17.33 -6.66
C SER A 11 6.49 16.10 -7.22
N ASP A 12 7.35 16.20 -8.25
CA ASP A 12 8.29 15.11 -8.55
C ASP A 12 9.72 15.52 -8.11
N PRO A 13 10.23 14.93 -7.03
CA PRO A 13 11.55 15.26 -6.52
C PRO A 13 12.70 14.89 -7.48
N ALA A 14 12.51 13.89 -8.34
CA ALA A 14 13.51 13.55 -9.36
C ALA A 14 13.55 14.63 -10.44
N ALA A 15 12.36 15.08 -10.88
CA ALA A 15 12.25 16.18 -11.83
C ALA A 15 12.83 17.50 -11.28
N HIS A 16 12.67 17.76 -9.98
CA HIS A 16 13.26 18.93 -9.33
C HIS A 16 14.79 18.94 -9.45
N VAL A 17 15.41 17.82 -9.08
CA VAL A 17 16.87 17.64 -9.17
C VAL A 17 17.38 17.78 -10.61
N ASP A 18 16.66 17.23 -11.58
CA ASP A 18 17.05 17.32 -12.99
C ASP A 18 16.93 18.75 -13.53
N ASN A 19 15.91 19.49 -13.10
CA ASN A 19 15.74 20.91 -13.43
C ASN A 19 16.86 21.78 -12.86
N GLU A 20 17.28 21.55 -11.62
CA GLU A 20 18.42 22.27 -11.03
C GLU A 20 19.74 21.95 -11.74
N MET A 21 19.97 20.69 -12.12
CA MET A 21 21.13 20.30 -12.93
C MET A 21 21.12 20.94 -14.32
N TYR A 22 19.94 21.08 -14.94
CA TYR A 22 19.78 21.80 -16.20
C TYR A 22 20.06 23.30 -16.07
N LEU A 23 19.58 23.92 -14.98
CA LEU A 23 19.86 25.32 -14.66
C LEU A 23 21.36 25.55 -14.46
N SER A 24 22.03 24.70 -13.69
CA SER A 24 23.48 24.76 -13.48
C SER A 24 24.24 24.75 -14.81
N ARG A 25 23.93 23.81 -15.72
CA ARG A 25 24.56 23.75 -17.05
C ARG A 25 24.30 24.99 -17.91
N SER A 26 23.12 25.59 -17.77
CA SER A 26 22.77 26.81 -18.50
C SER A 26 23.56 28.01 -18.00
N LEU A 27 23.77 28.10 -16.68
CA LEU A 27 24.62 29.11 -16.03
C LEU A 27 26.09 28.93 -16.43
N GLU A 28 26.60 27.69 -16.50
CA GLU A 28 27.97 27.42 -16.97
C GLU A 28 28.20 27.94 -18.40
N LYS A 29 27.25 27.65 -19.30
CA LYS A 29 27.32 28.12 -20.70
C LYS A 29 27.26 29.64 -20.80
N LEU A 30 26.38 30.28 -20.03
CA LEU A 30 26.25 31.73 -20.02
C LEU A 30 27.52 32.41 -19.48
N GLY A 31 28.06 31.90 -18.38
CA GLY A 31 29.32 32.39 -17.79
C GLY A 31 30.51 32.20 -18.73
N GLY A 32 30.65 31.03 -19.35
CA GLY A 32 31.69 30.75 -20.33
C GLY A 32 31.61 31.67 -21.56
N ASN A 33 30.41 31.92 -22.07
CA ASN A 33 30.21 32.83 -23.21
C ASN A 33 30.54 34.30 -22.87
N ALA A 34 30.27 34.73 -21.63
CA ALA A 34 30.59 36.08 -21.17
C ALA A 34 32.10 36.28 -20.97
N LEU A 35 32.80 35.26 -20.45
CA LEU A 35 34.26 35.25 -20.31
C LEU A 35 34.97 35.26 -21.68
N ASN A 36 34.51 34.43 -22.62
CA ASN A 36 35.14 34.28 -23.94
C ASN A 36 35.01 35.53 -24.83
N LYS A 37 34.06 36.42 -24.54
CA LYS A 37 33.85 37.67 -25.30
C LYS A 37 34.61 38.86 -24.72
N ASP A 38 35.33 38.69 -23.60
CA ASP A 38 36.04 39.75 -22.86
C ASP A 38 35.21 41.02 -22.58
N GLN A 39 33.88 40.91 -22.64
CA GLN A 39 32.98 42.05 -22.45
C GLN A 39 32.80 42.36 -20.96
N GLU A 40 32.55 41.33 -20.14
CA GLU A 40 32.27 41.49 -18.71
C GLU A 40 32.77 40.27 -17.90
N PRO A 41 34.08 40.20 -17.58
CA PRO A 41 34.68 39.03 -16.95
C PRO A 41 34.13 38.75 -15.54
N ASP A 42 33.77 39.79 -14.79
CA ASP A 42 33.20 39.65 -13.44
C ASP A 42 31.81 39.02 -13.46
N ILE A 43 30.99 39.37 -14.46
CA ILE A 43 29.65 38.80 -14.66
C ILE A 43 29.76 37.35 -15.10
N GLY A 44 30.70 37.04 -16.00
CA GLY A 44 31.02 35.67 -16.38
C GLY A 44 31.43 34.81 -15.18
N ALA A 45 32.32 35.31 -14.33
CA ALA A 45 32.75 34.63 -13.10
C ALA A 45 31.59 34.44 -12.10
N ALA A 46 30.69 35.42 -11.98
CA ALA A 46 29.50 35.31 -11.13
C ALA A 46 28.57 34.17 -11.59
N PHE A 47 28.31 34.05 -12.89
CA PHE A 47 27.50 32.96 -13.44
C PHE A 47 28.12 31.59 -13.18
N ILE A 48 29.44 31.44 -13.31
CA ILE A 48 30.13 30.19 -12.97
C ILE A 48 30.00 29.86 -11.47
N LYS A 49 30.14 30.84 -10.57
CA LYS A 49 29.93 30.63 -9.13
C LYS A 49 28.50 30.19 -8.82
N PHE A 50 27.50 30.83 -9.42
CA PHE A 50 26.11 30.39 -9.27
C PHE A 50 25.87 28.98 -9.81
N ALA A 51 26.50 28.63 -10.92
CA ALA A 51 26.40 27.29 -11.48
C ALA A 51 26.95 26.21 -10.53
N VAL A 52 28.11 26.48 -9.90
CA VAL A 52 28.72 25.60 -8.89
C VAL A 52 27.80 25.46 -7.68
N VAL A 53 27.32 26.57 -7.11
CA VAL A 53 26.39 26.53 -5.96
C VAL A 53 25.12 25.74 -6.29
N THR A 54 24.55 25.95 -7.47
CA THR A 54 23.35 25.22 -7.93
C THR A 54 23.62 23.72 -8.05
N LYS A 55 24.81 23.34 -8.52
CA LYS A 55 25.23 21.93 -8.66
C LYS A 55 25.41 21.25 -7.31
N GLU A 56 26.02 21.93 -6.35
CA GLU A 56 26.21 21.43 -5.00
C GLU A 56 24.86 21.27 -4.27
N LEU A 57 23.96 22.25 -4.44
CA LEU A 57 22.59 22.16 -3.93
C LEU A 57 21.83 20.97 -4.52
N SER A 58 21.94 20.75 -5.83
CA SER A 58 21.32 19.61 -6.51
C SER A 58 21.83 18.27 -5.94
N ALA A 59 23.12 18.19 -5.62
CA ALA A 59 23.72 16.99 -5.04
C ALA A 59 23.19 16.71 -3.63
N LEU A 60 23.09 17.74 -2.79
CA LEU A 60 22.49 17.64 -1.45
C LEU A 60 21.02 17.19 -1.53
N MET A 61 20.26 17.73 -2.48
CA MET A 61 18.85 17.36 -2.70
C MET A 61 18.71 15.90 -3.14
N LYS A 62 19.60 15.40 -4.02
CA LYS A 62 19.66 13.96 -4.38
C LYS A 62 19.86 13.08 -3.16
N THR A 63 20.81 13.42 -2.30
CA THR A 63 21.10 12.66 -1.08
C THR A 63 19.91 12.68 -0.13
N LEU A 64 19.27 13.83 0.07
CA LEU A 64 18.08 13.95 0.89
C LEU A 64 16.95 13.06 0.35
N MET A 65 16.70 13.07 -0.96
CA MET A 65 15.66 12.26 -1.58
C MET A 65 15.93 10.76 -1.45
N GLN A 66 17.18 10.34 -1.60
CA GLN A 66 17.56 8.95 -1.35
C GLN A 66 17.32 8.56 0.11
N ASN A 67 17.66 9.43 1.06
CA ASN A 67 17.46 9.17 2.49
C ASN A 67 15.96 9.09 2.84
N ILE A 68 15.13 10.00 2.34
CA ILE A 68 13.67 9.95 2.54
C ILE A 68 13.10 8.65 1.96
N ASN A 69 13.54 8.26 0.76
CA ASN A 69 13.07 7.04 0.14
C ASN A 69 13.44 5.80 0.95
N ASN A 70 14.67 5.74 1.47
CA ASN A 70 15.17 4.57 2.20
C ASN A 70 14.64 4.48 3.64
N ILE A 71 14.53 5.62 4.35
CA ILE A 71 14.19 5.66 5.77
C ILE A 71 12.69 5.75 5.99
N VAL A 72 11.97 6.46 5.11
CA VAL A 72 10.54 6.75 5.30
C VAL A 72 9.69 6.00 4.28
N MET A 73 9.90 6.21 2.99
CA MET A 73 9.01 5.63 1.97
C MET A 73 9.07 4.11 1.92
N PHE A 74 10.27 3.51 1.94
CA PHE A 74 10.41 2.05 1.84
C PHE A 74 9.78 1.31 3.04
N PRO A 75 10.02 1.70 4.31
CA PRO A 75 9.31 1.11 5.44
C PRO A 75 7.79 1.32 5.36
N LEU A 76 7.33 2.50 4.94
CA LEU A 76 5.90 2.77 4.77
C LEU A 76 5.27 1.90 3.67
N GLU A 77 5.93 1.72 2.53
CA GLU A 77 5.46 0.82 1.48
C GLU A 77 5.36 -0.63 1.96
N ASN A 78 6.35 -1.10 2.71
CA ASN A 78 6.36 -2.45 3.27
C ASN A 78 5.25 -2.62 4.31
N LEU A 79 5.02 -1.62 5.16
CA LEU A 79 3.93 -1.61 6.12
C LEU A 79 2.57 -1.64 5.41
N LEU A 80 2.40 -0.85 4.35
CA LEU A 80 1.16 -0.77 3.60
C LEU A 80 0.86 -2.06 2.82
N LYS A 81 1.88 -2.64 2.19
CA LYS A 81 1.78 -3.90 1.42
C LYS A 81 1.68 -5.13 2.33
N GLY A 82 2.32 -5.11 3.48
CA GLY A 82 2.40 -6.21 4.44
C GLY A 82 1.21 -6.21 5.41
N ASP A 83 1.21 -5.30 6.37
CA ASP A 83 0.27 -5.32 7.51
C ASP A 83 -1.16 -4.91 7.12
N LEU A 84 -1.31 -3.84 6.34
CA LEU A 84 -2.65 -3.35 6.00
C LEU A 84 -3.36 -4.28 5.00
N ARG A 85 -2.61 -4.91 4.10
CA ARG A 85 -3.16 -5.87 3.14
C ARG A 85 -3.52 -7.20 3.81
N THR A 86 -2.72 -7.69 4.76
CA THR A 86 -3.07 -8.90 5.53
C THR A 86 -4.27 -8.67 6.45
N LYS A 87 -4.41 -7.48 7.06
CA LYS A 87 -5.64 -7.10 7.80
C LYS A 87 -6.90 -7.11 6.94
N GLY A 88 -6.81 -6.67 5.69
CA GLY A 88 -7.92 -6.74 4.73
C GLY A 88 -8.26 -8.17 4.30
N ASP A 89 -7.28 -9.07 4.23
CA ASP A 89 -7.47 -10.46 3.82
C ASP A 89 -8.08 -11.33 4.93
N LEU A 90 -7.80 -11.05 6.20
CA LEU A 90 -8.32 -11.78 7.37
C LEU A 90 -9.85 -11.76 7.51
N LYS A 91 -10.53 -10.77 6.94
CA LYS A 91 -12.01 -10.74 6.90
C LYS A 91 -12.60 -11.80 5.96
N ARG A 92 -11.90 -12.12 4.87
CA ARG A 92 -12.39 -13.07 3.86
C ARG A 92 -12.52 -14.51 4.37
N PRO A 93 -11.52 -15.11 5.06
CA PRO A 93 -11.65 -16.47 5.56
C PRO A 93 -12.63 -16.54 6.74
N PHE A 94 -12.83 -15.46 7.50
CA PHE A 94 -13.94 -15.35 8.46
C PHE A 94 -15.31 -15.41 7.78
N ASP A 95 -15.57 -14.53 6.81
CA ASP A 95 -16.84 -14.50 6.07
C ASP A 95 -17.11 -15.82 5.34
N LYS A 96 -16.05 -16.48 4.87
CA LYS A 96 -16.13 -17.81 4.25
C LYS A 96 -16.50 -18.89 5.27
N ALA A 97 -15.79 -18.97 6.40
CA ALA A 97 -16.07 -19.96 7.43
C ALA A 97 -17.48 -19.79 8.03
N TRP A 98 -17.97 -18.54 8.17
CA TRP A 98 -19.35 -18.25 8.54
C TRP A 98 -20.36 -18.83 7.56
N LYS A 99 -20.19 -18.58 6.26
CA LYS A 99 -21.09 -19.10 5.22
C LYS A 99 -21.08 -20.63 5.15
N GLU A 100 -19.92 -21.25 5.32
CA GLU A 100 -19.79 -22.71 5.34
C GLU A 100 -20.50 -23.32 6.56
N TYR A 101 -20.38 -22.69 7.74
CA TYR A 101 -21.11 -23.08 8.94
C TYR A 101 -22.63 -23.01 8.74
N GLU A 102 -23.15 -21.89 8.22
CA GLU A 102 -24.57 -21.70 7.92
C GLU A 102 -25.09 -22.72 6.89
N ALA A 103 -24.33 -22.94 5.81
CA ALA A 103 -24.71 -23.91 4.78
C ALA A 103 -24.77 -25.33 5.31
N LYS A 104 -23.83 -25.72 6.19
CA LYS A 104 -23.82 -27.03 6.85
C LYS A 104 -25.02 -27.20 7.78
N TYR A 105 -25.32 -26.19 8.59
CA TYR A 105 -26.47 -26.18 9.49
C TYR A 105 -27.78 -26.37 8.71
N ALA A 106 -28.00 -25.56 7.67
CA ALA A 106 -29.21 -25.64 6.85
C ALA A 106 -29.35 -26.98 6.11
N LYS A 107 -28.23 -27.61 5.73
CA LYS A 107 -28.22 -28.94 5.12
C LYS A 107 -28.65 -30.02 6.13
N ILE A 108 -28.05 -30.03 7.31
CA ILE A 108 -28.38 -31.02 8.36
C ILE A 108 -29.83 -30.86 8.81
N GLU A 109 -30.31 -29.62 8.99
CA GLU A 109 -31.70 -29.36 9.38
C GLU A 109 -32.69 -29.95 8.37
N LYS A 110 -32.44 -29.76 7.07
CA LYS A 110 -33.27 -30.35 6.00
C LYS A 110 -33.20 -31.88 6.00
N GLU A 111 -32.01 -32.45 6.14
CA GLU A 111 -31.81 -33.91 6.17
C GLU A 111 -32.52 -34.56 7.37
N LYS A 112 -32.40 -33.99 8.57
CA LYS A 112 -33.06 -34.51 9.79
C LYS A 112 -34.58 -34.35 9.71
N LYS A 113 -35.07 -33.24 9.15
CA LYS A 113 -36.52 -33.03 8.93
C LYS A 113 -37.09 -34.01 7.89
N GLN A 114 -36.32 -34.30 6.83
CA GLN A 114 -36.69 -35.29 5.82
C GLN A 114 -36.69 -36.71 6.40
N GLN A 115 -35.66 -37.09 7.16
CA GLN A 115 -35.60 -38.38 7.86
C GLN A 115 -36.78 -38.58 8.82
N ALA A 116 -37.15 -37.54 9.57
CA ALA A 116 -38.32 -37.62 10.45
C ALA A 116 -39.61 -37.85 9.64
N LYS A 117 -39.78 -37.12 8.54
CA LYS A 117 -40.93 -37.26 7.63
C LYS A 117 -41.02 -38.65 7.02
N GLU A 118 -39.90 -39.23 6.61
CA GLU A 118 -39.81 -40.61 6.08
C GLU A 118 -40.10 -41.67 7.16
N ALA A 119 -39.74 -41.39 8.42
CA ALA A 119 -40.09 -42.24 9.57
C ALA A 119 -41.55 -42.08 10.04
N GLY A 120 -42.37 -41.29 9.34
CA GLY A 120 -43.77 -41.03 9.71
C GLY A 120 -43.94 -40.08 10.91
N LEU A 121 -42.86 -39.44 11.36
CA LEU A 121 -42.86 -38.47 12.46
C LEU A 121 -42.85 -37.04 11.92
N ILE A 122 -43.75 -36.19 12.40
CA ILE A 122 -43.67 -34.76 12.12
C ILE A 122 -42.73 -34.13 13.17
N ARG A 123 -41.43 -34.07 12.88
CA ARG A 123 -40.49 -33.25 13.69
C ARG A 123 -40.54 -31.79 13.26
N THR A 124 -40.93 -30.93 14.17
CA THR A 124 -40.98 -29.47 14.00
C THR A 124 -39.66 -28.78 14.31
N GLU A 125 -38.80 -29.36 15.16
CA GLU A 125 -37.55 -28.75 15.60
C GLU A 125 -36.41 -29.79 15.64
N VAL A 126 -35.24 -29.41 15.14
CA VAL A 126 -33.98 -30.17 15.27
C VAL A 126 -33.19 -29.51 16.38
N THR A 127 -32.91 -30.25 17.46
CA THR A 127 -32.18 -29.67 18.60
C THR A 127 -30.71 -29.53 18.27
N SER A 128 -30.07 -28.49 18.80
CA SER A 128 -28.64 -28.23 18.61
C SER A 128 -27.75 -29.36 19.14
N ALA A 129 -28.23 -30.14 20.12
CA ALA A 129 -27.56 -31.32 20.63
C ALA A 129 -27.52 -32.49 19.62
N GLU A 130 -28.57 -32.67 18.83
CA GLU A 130 -28.69 -33.77 17.86
C GLU A 130 -27.77 -33.60 16.64
N ILE A 131 -27.34 -32.38 16.37
CA ILE A 131 -26.49 -32.01 15.24
C ILE A 131 -25.10 -31.56 15.70
N ALA A 132 -24.80 -31.68 17.00
CA ALA A 132 -23.59 -31.15 17.60
C ALA A 132 -22.33 -31.77 16.97
N ASP A 133 -22.29 -33.10 16.87
CA ASP A 133 -21.17 -33.86 16.30
C ASP A 133 -20.98 -33.57 14.81
N GLU A 134 -22.07 -33.43 14.07
CA GLU A 134 -22.08 -33.18 12.63
C GLU A 134 -21.65 -31.74 12.28
N MET A 135 -21.79 -30.82 13.24
CA MET A 135 -21.38 -29.41 13.18
C MET A 135 -20.00 -29.15 13.81
N GLU A 136 -19.41 -30.11 14.52
CA GLU A 136 -18.16 -29.96 15.29
C GLU A 136 -17.01 -29.43 14.42
N LYS A 137 -16.87 -29.95 13.19
CA LYS A 137 -15.80 -29.57 12.27
C LYS A 137 -15.91 -28.10 11.85
N GLU A 138 -17.06 -27.69 11.34
CA GLU A 138 -17.33 -26.33 10.89
C GLU A 138 -17.30 -25.35 12.07
N ARG A 139 -17.75 -25.76 13.26
CA ARG A 139 -17.66 -24.98 14.50
C ARG A 139 -16.21 -24.70 14.89
N ARG A 140 -15.33 -25.70 14.85
CA ARG A 140 -13.90 -25.53 15.14
C ARG A 140 -13.21 -24.60 14.13
N VAL A 141 -13.50 -24.76 12.83
CA VAL A 141 -12.94 -23.88 11.79
C VAL A 141 -13.39 -22.44 11.99
N PHE A 142 -14.68 -22.21 12.27
CA PHE A 142 -15.20 -20.88 12.53
C PHE A 142 -14.55 -20.22 13.76
N GLN A 143 -14.38 -21.00 14.84
CA GLN A 143 -13.69 -20.52 16.05
C GLN A 143 -12.21 -20.22 15.82
N LEU A 144 -11.50 -21.04 15.04
CA LEU A 144 -10.10 -20.80 14.67
C LEU A 144 -9.94 -19.51 13.87
N GLN A 145 -10.77 -19.31 12.84
CA GLN A 145 -10.77 -18.09 12.05
C GLN A 145 -11.09 -16.85 12.90
N MET A 146 -12.01 -16.96 13.86
CA MET A 146 -12.28 -15.89 14.83
C MET A 146 -11.08 -15.57 15.72
N CYS A 147 -10.34 -16.59 16.16
CA CYS A 147 -9.15 -16.41 16.98
C CYS A 147 -7.98 -15.81 16.18
N GLU A 148 -7.84 -16.11 14.89
CA GLU A 148 -6.84 -15.49 14.02
C GLU A 148 -7.12 -14.00 13.79
N VAL A 149 -8.39 -13.63 13.56
CA VAL A 149 -8.81 -12.21 13.48
C VAL A 149 -8.64 -11.50 14.82
N ARG A 150 -9.01 -12.14 15.93
CA ARG A 150 -8.95 -11.54 17.29
C ARG A 150 -7.53 -11.50 17.88
N GLY A 151 -6.67 -12.46 17.51
CA GLY A 151 -5.26 -12.51 17.90
C GLY A 151 -4.48 -11.35 17.30
N HIS A 152 -4.75 -10.99 16.03
CA HIS A 152 -4.21 -9.77 15.43
C HIS A 152 -4.68 -8.50 16.14
N LEU A 153 -5.95 -8.41 16.55
CA LEU A 153 -6.45 -7.27 17.32
C LEU A 153 -5.83 -7.14 18.73
N LYS A 154 -5.38 -8.25 19.33
CA LYS A 154 -4.76 -8.25 20.67
C LYS A 154 -3.29 -7.84 20.69
N PHE A 155 -2.59 -7.88 19.56
CA PHE A 155 -1.20 -7.40 19.45
C PHE A 155 -1.09 -5.90 19.12
N GLU A 156 -2.23 -5.21 18.97
CA GLU A 156 -2.30 -3.81 18.57
C GLU A 156 -2.92 -2.89 19.65
N ILE A 157 -3.04 -3.39 20.89
CA ILE A 157 -3.43 -2.63 22.09
C ILE A 157 -2.31 -2.71 23.12
#